data_AF-A0A0D7F4F4-F1
#
_entry.id   AF-A0A0D7F4F4-F1
#
_cell.length_a   1.000
_cell.length_b   1.000
_cell.length_c   1.000
_cell.angle_alpha   90.00
_cell.angle_beta   90.00
_cell.angle_gamma   90.00
#
_symmetry.space_group_name_H-M   'P 1'
#
loop_
_entity.id
_entity.type
_entity.pdbx_description
1 polymer ?
#
loop_
_entity_poly.entity_id
_entity_poly.type
_entity_poly.pdbx_seq_one_letter_code
_entity_poly.pdbx_strand_id
1 'polypeptide(L)' 'MDKQAMREEAERLMREAMEKKHLTVKQGDTRIMTTCGKCGAPNKVIAPKGETRVKFTCKECGQVQATI' A
#
# COMPACT_ATOMS: atom_id res chain seq x y z
N MET A 1 23.31 -26.96 -30.75
CA MET A 1 22.75 -26.07 -29.72
C MET A 1 23.08 -26.68 -28.37
N ASP A 2 24.16 -26.23 -27.75
CA ASP A 2 24.60 -26.72 -26.45
C ASP A 2 23.60 -26.30 -25.36
N LYS A 3 23.04 -27.30 -24.67
CA LYS A 3 22.02 -27.09 -23.63
C LYS A 3 22.57 -26.35 -22.42
N GLN A 4 23.89 -26.33 -22.21
CA GLN A 4 24.55 -25.54 -21.17
C GLN A 4 24.56 -24.05 -21.52
N ALA A 5 24.97 -23.69 -22.73
CA ALA A 5 24.99 -22.30 -23.19
C ALA A 5 23.60 -21.64 -23.10
N MET A 6 22.53 -22.41 -23.40
CA MET A 6 21.16 -21.92 -23.24
C MET A 6 20.74 -21.67 -21.79
N ARG A 7 21.28 -22.44 -20.83
CA ARG A 7 20.98 -22.25 -19.40
C ARG A 7 21.69 -21.01 -18.86
N GLU A 8 22.96 -20.82 -19.22
CA GLU A 8 23.73 -19.63 -18.82
C GLU A 8 23.15 -18.35 -19.43
N GLU A 9 22.71 -18.41 -20.68
CA GLU A 9 22.01 -17.29 -21.32
C GLU A 9 20.65 -16.99 -20.65
N ALA A 10 19.90 -18.03 -20.29
CA ALA A 10 18.62 -17.86 -19.58
C ALA A 10 18.81 -17.26 -18.19
N GLU A 11 19.83 -17.69 -17.43
CA GLU A 11 20.15 -17.13 -16.11
C GLU A 11 20.59 -15.67 -16.21
N ARG A 12 21.38 -15.31 -17.23
CA ARG A 12 21.75 -13.91 -17.50
C ARG A 12 20.51 -13.08 -17.82
N LEU A 13 19.64 -13.57 -18.69
CA LEU A 13 18.41 -12.88 -19.09
C LEU A 13 17.47 -12.67 -17.90
N MET A 14 17.34 -13.66 -17.01
CA MET A 14 16.54 -13.55 -15.78
C MET A 14 17.11 -12.50 -14.84
N ARG A 15 18.44 -12.44 -14.67
CA ARG A 15 19.10 -11.46 -13.80
C ARG A 15 18.92 -10.03 -14.30
N GLU A 16 19.09 -9.80 -15.60
CA GLU A 16 18.85 -8.50 -16.23
C GLU A 16 17.38 -8.07 -16.13
N ALA A 17 16.44 -9.01 -16.27
CA ALA A 17 15.01 -8.74 -16.11
C ALA A 17 14.66 -8.36 -14.65
N MET A 18 15.31 -8.98 -13.66
CA MET A 18 15.14 -8.65 -12.26
C MET A 18 15.77 -7.29 -11.91
N GLU A 19 16.95 -6.96 -12.45
CA GLU A 19 17.63 -5.68 -12.24
C GLU A 19 16.87 -4.49 -12.84
N LYS A 20 16.25 -4.68 -14.02
CA LYS A 20 15.45 -3.64 -14.68
C LYS A 20 14.18 -3.25 -13.90
N LYS A 21 13.82 -3.97 -12.82
CA LYS A 21 12.79 -3.60 -11.82
C LYS A 21 11.58 -2.86 -12.41
N HIS A 22 11.04 -3.40 -13.50
CA HIS A 22 9.92 -2.85 -14.27
C HIS A 22 8.63 -2.66 -13.44
N LEU A 23 8.57 -3.30 -12.27
CA LEU A 23 7.48 -3.22 -11.33
C LEU A 23 7.72 -2.07 -10.34
N THR A 24 7.13 -0.92 -10.64
CA THR A 24 7.05 0.19 -9.68
C THR A 24 6.03 -0.18 -8.60
N VAL A 25 6.48 -0.60 -7.42
CA VAL A 25 5.59 -0.84 -6.27
C VAL A 25 5.15 0.52 -5.71
N LYS A 26 4.10 1.10 -6.29
CA LYS A 26 3.38 2.23 -5.72
C LYS A 26 2.59 1.70 -4.52
N GLN A 27 3.22 1.70 -3.36
CA GLN A 27 2.51 1.47 -2.10
C GLN A 27 1.41 2.57 -1.99
N GLY A 28 0.14 2.15 -1.97
CA GLY A 28 -1.01 3.06 -1.95
C GLY A 28 -1.40 3.51 -0.54
N ASP A 29 -2.49 4.27 -0.46
CA ASP A 29 -3.08 4.72 0.81
C ASP A 29 -3.58 3.53 1.63
N THR A 30 -3.38 3.58 2.95
CA THR A 30 -3.84 2.55 3.88
C THR A 30 -5.25 2.87 4.37
N ARG A 31 -6.05 1.84 4.68
CA ARG A 31 -7.38 2.03 5.27
C ARG A 31 -7.34 1.74 6.75
N ILE A 32 -7.67 2.73 7.56
CA ILE A 32 -7.73 2.65 9.02
C ILE A 32 -9.21 2.54 9.42
N MET A 33 -9.53 1.50 10.20
CA MET A 33 -10.84 1.37 10.87
C MET A 33 -10.73 2.05 12.22
N THR A 34 -11.47 3.15 12.42
CA THR A 34 -11.44 3.94 13.66
C THR A 34 -12.85 4.16 14.17
N THR A 35 -13.05 4.06 15.48
CA THR A 35 -14.34 4.36 16.11
C THR A 35 -14.47 5.85 16.36
N CYS A 36 -15.68 6.39 16.16
CA CYS A 36 -15.99 7.78 16.50
C CYS A 36 -16.01 7.95 18.02
N GLY A 37 -15.29 8.94 18.58
CA GLY A 37 -15.31 9.24 20.01
C GLY A 37 -16.63 9.80 20.52
N LYS A 38 -17.49 10.33 19.63
CA LYS A 38 -18.79 10.92 19.98
C LYS A 38 -19.96 9.93 19.90
N CYS A 39 -20.08 9.18 18.80
CA CYS A 39 -21.21 8.27 18.56
C CYS A 39 -20.84 6.78 18.57
N GLY A 40 -19.56 6.42 18.78
CA GLY A 40 -19.11 5.04 18.82
C GLY A 40 -19.08 4.31 17.46
N ALA A 41 -19.63 4.91 16.40
CA ALA A 41 -19.74 4.26 15.11
C ALA A 41 -18.38 4.00 14.44
N PRO A 42 -18.22 2.87 13.73
CA PRO A 42 -17.00 2.55 12.99
C PRO A 42 -16.89 3.39 11.72
N ASN A 43 -15.79 4.12 11.56
CA ASN A 43 -15.46 4.88 10.37
C ASN A 43 -14.27 4.23 9.64
N LYS A 44 -14.40 4.15 8.31
CA LYS A 44 -13.32 3.76 7.40
C LYS A 44 -12.62 5.03 6.92
N VAL A 45 -11.39 5.24 7.36
CA VAL A 45 -10.56 6.41 7.02
C VAL A 45 -9.46 5.96 6.07
N ILE A 46 -9.27 6.72 4.99
CA ILE A 46 -8.14 6.51 4.07
C ILE A 46 -7.00 7.39 4.59
N ALA A 47 -5.88 6.77 4.89
CA ALA A 47 -4.70 7.43 5.40
C ALA A 47 -3.58 7.43 4.35
N PRO A 48 -3.01 8.60 4.03
CA PRO A 48 -1.81 8.64 3.22
C PRO A 48 -0.65 8.03 3.99
N LYS A 49 0.37 7.59 3.25
CA LYS A 49 1.54 6.96 3.85
C LYS A 49 2.22 7.82 4.91
N GLY A 50 2.59 7.16 6.01
CA GLY A 50 3.37 7.78 7.07
C GLY A 50 2.56 8.67 8.01
N GLU A 51 1.27 8.87 7.72
CA GLU A 51 0.39 9.66 8.58
C GLU A 51 -0.44 8.72 9.47
N THR A 52 -0.16 8.75 10.76
CA THR A 52 -0.93 8.01 11.78
C THR A 52 -2.18 8.79 12.22
N ARG A 53 -2.16 10.12 12.07
CA ARG A 53 -3.23 11.03 12.49
C ARG A 53 -3.89 11.71 11.31
N VAL A 54 -4.97 11.12 10.83
CA VAL A 54 -5.73 11.63 9.69
C VAL A 54 -7.03 12.23 10.18
N LYS A 55 -7.32 13.46 9.74
CA LYS A 55 -8.61 14.11 10.02
C LYS A 55 -9.70 13.44 9.19
N PHE A 56 -10.76 12.99 9.86
CA PHE A 56 -11.92 12.39 9.22
C PHE A 56 -13.21 12.94 9.81
N THR A 57 -14.20 13.09 8.95
CA THR A 57 -15.57 13.41 9.36
C THR A 57 -16.31 12.10 9.60
N CYS A 58 -16.86 11.92 10.80
CA CYS A 58 -17.69 10.74 11.08
C CYS A 58 -18.93 10.75 10.19
N LYS A 59 -19.19 9.64 9.48
CA LYS A 59 -20.32 9.52 8.55
C LYS A 59 -21.69 9.56 9.22
N GLU A 60 -21.74 9.16 10.49
CA GLU A 60 -23.00 9.02 11.24
C GLU A 60 -23.38 10.31 11.97
N CYS A 61 -22.42 10.98 12.61
CA CYS A 61 -22.70 12.15 13.45
C CYS A 61 -22.11 13.47 12.93
N GLY A 62 -21.39 13.45 11.81
CA GLY A 62 -20.81 14.65 11.19
C GLY A 62 -19.64 15.28 11.95
N GLN A 63 -19.20 14.71 13.08
CA GLN A 63 -18.11 15.26 13.87
C GLN A 63 -16.76 15.10 13.15
N VAL A 64 -16.02 16.20 13.01
CA VAL A 64 -14.63 16.20 12.55
C VAL A 64 -13.72 15.78 13.70
N GLN A 65 -12.97 14.71 13.50
CA GLN A 65 -12.03 14.12 14.46
C GLN A 65 -10.72 13.75 13.77
N ALA A 66 -9.68 13.48 14.54
CA ALA A 66 -8.45 12.86 14.05
C ALA A 66 -8.36 11.43 14.58
N THR A 67 -7.79 10.51 13.79
CA THR A 67 -7.40 9.19 14.31
C THR A 67 -6.37 9.34 15.44
N ILE A 68 -6.41 8.42 16.41
CA ILE A 68 -5.53 8.41 17.60
C ILE A 68 -4.09 8.12 17.22
#